data_AF-A0A8K0SX14-F1
#
_entry.id   AF-A0A8K0SX14-F1
#
_cell.length_a   1.000
_cell.length_b   1.000
_cell.length_c   1.000
_cell.angle_alpha   90.00
_cell.angle_beta   90.00
_cell.angle_gamma   90.00
#
_symmetry.space_group_name_H-M   'P 1'
#
loop_
_entity.id
_entity.type
_entity.pdbx_description
1 polymer ?
#
loop_
_entity_poly.entity_id
_entity_poly.type
_entity_poly.pdbx_seq_one_letter_code
_entity_poly.pdbx_strand_id
1 'polypeptide(L)'
;MTPPMPTVSDSMVELPDTEESIALQTWKKALSLDEGRCGATTKSTNNIGRCMINIASSRTTEIDNLIRILRRLNHSPRQVERHLDNLAKLVHCHWHDHPPIRDIRIEEWLAALPDSPRTPTPERRLRTILGPVPSKCASLTKLGKPCKKSVKRDDQYLCGKTISKMVQIATAASDDDTLDDLAYLALVLRHHILCHSHQTYTPTYQDECASAIDKFQAACQHERKRQEAENAIAGANDTREGNTAVRVDGSHALITPPSSPKTLKVRRNPRNYWEQGFDTSPFDVLGKNDTVEEYKTPNEMIRSVAEDLLDTSPKLSENEMTNGYLYSFTVPGNERFVKIGFTTREGETRIEEWKKSCNRDPIVLYLAMKAVPHAHRVEKLVHAELMEHRVRIYCERCGKQHIEWFEAPEAVVIASLKKWSLWMAGKPYEEKHSDWHLKEKYKKRLHNVEEFLKDLQEGVEAAELVKQTS
;
A
#
# COMPACT_ATOMS: atom_id res chain seq x y z
N MET A 1 3.39 37.89 35.17
CA MET A 1 2.07 38.26 34.62
C MET A 1 2.14 38.08 33.13
N THR A 2 1.63 36.95 32.66
CA THR A 2 1.56 36.53 31.25
C THR A 2 0.14 36.81 30.77
N PRO A 3 -0.06 37.34 29.55
CA PRO A 3 -1.39 37.66 29.05
C PRO A 3 -2.16 36.38 28.69
N PRO A 4 -3.50 36.34 28.86
CA PRO A 4 -4.29 35.17 28.52
C PRO A 4 -4.42 35.04 27.00
N MET A 5 -4.29 33.80 26.52
CA MET A 5 -4.56 33.40 25.14
C MET A 5 -6.05 33.58 24.80
N PRO A 6 -6.41 33.95 23.57
CA PRO A 6 -7.80 34.14 23.17
C PRO A 6 -8.51 32.79 23.06
N THR A 7 -9.60 32.65 23.81
CA THR A 7 -10.52 31.51 23.74
C THR A 7 -11.35 31.60 22.47
N VAL A 8 -11.06 30.75 21.47
CA VAL A 8 -11.98 30.50 20.36
C VAL A 8 -13.05 29.54 20.85
N SER A 9 -14.27 30.05 20.98
CA SER A 9 -15.47 29.31 21.37
C SER A 9 -15.87 28.32 20.27
N ASP A 10 -15.55 27.03 20.47
CA ASP A 10 -16.14 25.92 19.69
C ASP A 10 -17.52 25.63 20.30
N SER A 11 -18.60 26.11 19.66
CA SER A 11 -19.96 25.91 20.16
C SER A 11 -20.39 24.45 19.94
N MET A 12 -20.18 23.60 20.94
CA MET A 12 -20.92 22.34 21.06
C MET A 12 -22.39 22.66 21.30
N VAL A 13 -23.25 22.32 20.35
CA VAL A 13 -24.66 22.03 20.67
C VAL A 13 -24.69 20.56 21.05
N GLU A 14 -24.69 20.27 22.35
CA GLU A 14 -24.91 18.90 22.83
C GLU A 14 -26.34 18.48 22.48
N LEU A 15 -26.47 17.51 21.56
CA LEU A 15 -27.75 16.90 21.25
C LEU A 15 -28.15 15.96 22.40
N PRO A 16 -29.45 15.80 22.69
CA PRO A 16 -29.94 14.75 23.59
C PRO A 16 -29.41 13.38 23.17
N ASP A 17 -29.07 12.51 24.13
CA ASP A 17 -28.49 11.17 23.87
C ASP A 17 -29.29 10.33 22.86
N THR A 18 -30.61 10.47 22.86
CA THR A 18 -31.52 9.80 21.92
C THR A 18 -31.39 10.33 20.50
N GLU A 19 -31.27 11.64 20.31
CA GLU A 19 -31.06 12.27 19.00
C GLU A 19 -29.66 11.98 18.45
N GLU A 20 -28.64 11.96 19.32
CA GLU A 20 -27.28 11.62 18.94
C GLU A 20 -27.16 10.17 18.46
N SER A 21 -27.85 9.25 19.13
CA SER A 21 -27.94 7.83 18.74
C SER A 21 -28.62 7.66 17.37
N ILE A 22 -29.75 8.34 17.14
CA ILE A 22 -30.46 8.31 15.85
C ILE A 22 -29.59 8.87 14.72
N ALA A 23 -28.91 9.98 14.97
CA ALA A 23 -28.02 10.59 13.98
C ALA A 23 -26.83 9.68 13.65
N LEU A 24 -26.23 9.05 14.66
CA LEU A 24 -25.14 8.08 14.46
C LEU A 24 -25.59 6.89 13.61
N GLN A 25 -26.79 6.35 13.85
CA GLN A 25 -27.34 5.25 13.04
C GLN A 25 -27.65 5.66 11.60
N THR A 26 -28.20 6.85 11.40
CA THR A 26 -28.42 7.43 10.06
C THR A 26 -27.10 7.48 9.27
N TRP A 27 -26.03 7.94 9.90
CA TRP A 27 -24.71 8.00 9.29
C TRP A 27 -24.10 6.62 9.03
N LYS A 28 -24.21 5.68 9.98
CA LYS A 28 -23.78 4.28 9.77
C LYS A 28 -24.46 3.66 8.55
N LYS A 29 -25.77 3.84 8.41
CA LYS A 29 -26.54 3.34 7.27
C LYS A 29 -26.10 4.00 5.95
N ALA A 30 -25.92 5.32 5.94
CA ALA A 30 -25.43 6.05 4.76
C ALA A 30 -24.06 5.53 4.29
N LEU A 31 -23.18 5.22 5.24
CA LEU A 31 -21.84 4.66 4.98
C LEU A 31 -21.83 3.13 4.80
N SER A 32 -22.99 2.46 4.85
CA SER A 32 -23.13 1.00 4.81
C SER A 32 -22.25 0.30 5.87
N LEU A 33 -22.30 0.79 7.10
CA LEU A 33 -21.57 0.29 8.29
C LEU A 33 -22.51 -0.27 9.38
N ASP A 34 -23.81 -0.17 9.19
CA ASP A 34 -24.86 -0.62 10.11
C ASP A 34 -24.85 -2.14 10.35
N GLU A 35 -24.41 -2.92 9.36
CA GLU A 35 -24.27 -4.38 9.47
C GLU A 35 -22.96 -4.83 10.13
N GLY A 36 -22.03 -3.92 10.45
CA GLY A 36 -20.74 -4.26 11.05
C GLY A 36 -19.83 -5.10 10.13
N ARG A 37 -19.87 -4.86 8.82
CA ARG A 37 -19.09 -5.59 7.81
C ARG A 37 -18.07 -4.70 7.11
N CYS A 38 -17.02 -5.32 6.59
CA CYS A 38 -15.98 -4.66 5.79
C CYS A 38 -16.57 -3.83 4.63
N GLY A 39 -17.55 -4.36 3.91
CA GLY A 39 -18.29 -3.60 2.90
C GLY A 39 -17.50 -3.23 1.64
N ALA A 40 -16.19 -3.51 1.57
CA ALA A 40 -15.34 -3.23 0.43
C ALA A 40 -15.83 -3.92 -0.84
N THR A 41 -15.73 -3.24 -1.97
CA THR A 41 -16.16 -3.76 -3.27
C THR A 41 -15.23 -4.88 -3.74
N THR A 42 -15.77 -6.08 -3.90
CA THR A 42 -15.04 -7.27 -4.35
C THR A 42 -15.33 -7.55 -5.81
N LYS A 43 -14.28 -7.81 -6.60
CA LYS A 43 -14.41 -8.28 -7.99
C LYS A 43 -14.25 -9.79 -7.99
N SER A 44 -15.34 -10.55 -7.92
CA SER A 44 -15.30 -11.97 -8.28
C SER A 44 -15.46 -12.09 -9.80
N THR A 45 -15.02 -13.23 -10.37
CA THR A 45 -14.93 -13.45 -11.82
C THR A 45 -16.22 -13.23 -12.59
N ASN A 46 -17.40 -13.13 -11.95
CA ASN A 46 -18.67 -12.83 -12.59
C ASN A 46 -19.64 -11.95 -11.77
N ASN A 47 -19.24 -11.38 -10.61
CA ASN A 47 -20.13 -10.50 -9.84
C ASN A 47 -19.36 -9.43 -9.04
N ILE A 48 -19.93 -8.23 -8.98
CA ILE A 48 -19.45 -7.16 -8.09
C ILE A 48 -20.18 -7.36 -6.76
N GLY A 49 -19.45 -7.87 -5.76
CA GLY A 49 -19.98 -8.13 -4.43
C GLY A 49 -19.46 -7.12 -3.41
N ARG A 50 -19.94 -7.23 -2.17
CA ARG A 50 -19.35 -6.56 -1.00
C ARG A 50 -18.68 -7.59 -0.10
N CYS A 51 -17.58 -7.19 0.52
CA CYS A 51 -16.91 -8.03 1.49
C CYS A 51 -17.79 -8.22 2.73
N MET A 52 -17.99 -9.49 3.11
CA MET A 52 -18.87 -9.89 4.21
C MET A 52 -18.12 -10.20 5.50
N ILE A 53 -16.80 -9.95 5.55
CA ILE A 53 -16.00 -10.15 6.76
C ILE A 53 -16.46 -9.14 7.81
N ASN A 54 -16.76 -9.63 9.02
CA ASN A 54 -17.20 -8.81 10.13
C ASN A 54 -16.06 -7.93 10.65
N ILE A 55 -16.41 -6.71 11.05
CA ILE A 55 -15.51 -5.80 11.75
C ILE A 55 -15.31 -6.32 13.18
N ALA A 56 -14.08 -6.27 13.69
CA ALA A 56 -13.79 -6.63 15.07
C ALA A 56 -14.60 -5.73 16.03
N SER A 57 -15.28 -6.35 17.01
CA SER A 57 -16.14 -5.64 17.96
C SER A 57 -15.38 -4.57 18.77
N SER A 58 -14.10 -4.80 19.05
CA SER A 58 -13.18 -3.87 19.69
C SER A 58 -13.04 -2.52 18.97
N ARG A 59 -13.29 -2.48 17.65
CA ARG A 59 -13.15 -1.25 16.83
C ARG A 59 -14.41 -0.39 16.80
N THR A 60 -15.53 -0.87 17.35
CA THR A 60 -16.86 -0.22 17.24
C THR A 60 -16.86 1.18 17.84
N THR A 61 -16.26 1.36 19.02
CA THR A 61 -16.19 2.66 19.69
C THR A 61 -15.39 3.69 18.89
N GLU A 62 -14.29 3.25 18.27
CA GLU A 62 -13.44 4.13 17.46
C GLU A 62 -14.12 4.54 16.15
N ILE A 63 -14.83 3.61 15.52
CA ILE A 63 -15.69 3.89 14.35
C ILE A 63 -16.73 4.96 14.70
N ASP A 64 -17.42 4.80 15.83
CA ASP A 64 -18.44 5.76 16.27
C ASP A 64 -17.83 7.14 16.51
N ASN A 65 -16.65 7.20 17.11
CA ASN A 65 -15.93 8.47 17.33
C ASN A 65 -15.55 9.15 16.02
N LEU A 66 -15.07 8.42 15.01
CA LEU A 66 -14.77 8.99 13.69
C LEU A 66 -16.02 9.51 12.98
N ILE A 67 -17.15 8.80 13.09
CA ILE A 67 -18.42 9.28 12.52
C ILE A 67 -18.87 10.58 13.20
N ARG A 68 -18.74 10.68 14.54
CA ARG A 68 -19.02 11.93 15.27
C ARG A 68 -18.13 13.09 14.82
N ILE A 69 -16.86 12.83 14.51
CA ILE A 69 -15.96 13.85 13.96
C ILE A 69 -16.43 14.27 12.57
N LEU A 70 -16.69 13.31 11.67
CA LEU A 70 -17.13 13.60 10.29
C LEU A 70 -18.41 14.45 10.22
N ARG A 71 -19.32 14.27 11.19
CA ARG A 71 -20.57 15.05 11.32
C ARG A 71 -20.36 16.54 11.56
N ARG A 72 -19.20 16.98 12.03
CA ARG A 72 -18.95 18.40 12.29
C ARG A 72 -18.85 19.18 10.97
N LEU A 73 -19.44 20.39 10.94
CA LEU A 73 -19.56 21.21 9.72
C LEU A 73 -18.27 21.96 9.35
N ASN A 74 -17.31 22.11 10.26
CA ASN A 74 -16.13 22.96 10.09
C ASN A 74 -14.90 22.23 9.50
N HIS A 75 -15.10 21.09 8.83
CA HIS A 75 -13.99 20.34 8.24
C HIS A 75 -13.71 20.78 6.80
N SER A 76 -12.46 21.14 6.53
CA SER A 76 -11.96 21.29 5.16
C SER A 76 -12.09 19.96 4.38
N PRO A 77 -12.23 19.99 3.04
CA PRO A 77 -12.27 18.76 2.22
C PRO A 77 -11.13 17.78 2.51
N ARG A 78 -9.91 18.29 2.75
CA ARG A 78 -8.74 17.48 3.10
C ARG A 78 -8.92 16.76 4.44
N GLN A 79 -9.50 17.43 5.44
CA GLN A 79 -9.79 16.78 6.73
C GLN A 79 -10.84 15.69 6.56
N VAL A 80 -11.92 15.96 5.82
CA VAL A 80 -12.98 14.96 5.54
C VAL A 80 -12.39 13.72 4.89
N GLU A 81 -11.63 13.87 3.80
CA GLU A 81 -11.01 12.74 3.11
C GLU A 81 -10.04 11.96 4.01
N ARG A 82 -9.27 12.64 4.86
CA ARG A 82 -8.40 11.98 5.86
C ARG A 82 -9.19 11.19 6.90
N HIS A 83 -10.29 11.75 7.40
CA HIS A 83 -11.16 11.06 8.36
C HIS A 83 -11.84 9.84 7.73
N LEU A 84 -12.23 9.93 6.45
CA LEU A 84 -12.76 8.80 5.69
C LEU A 84 -11.68 7.73 5.42
N ASP A 85 -10.44 8.09 5.11
CA ASP A 85 -9.34 7.11 4.98
C ASP A 85 -9.06 6.38 6.29
N ASN A 86 -9.04 7.11 7.42
CA ASN A 86 -8.90 6.50 8.74
C ASN A 86 -10.08 5.56 9.05
N LEU A 87 -11.31 5.97 8.71
CA LEU A 87 -12.48 5.11 8.85
C LEU A 87 -12.35 3.85 7.99
N ALA A 88 -11.90 3.97 6.74
CA ALA A 88 -11.66 2.84 5.84
C ALA A 88 -10.62 1.86 6.42
N LYS A 89 -9.52 2.35 7.01
CA LYS A 89 -8.52 1.50 7.68
C LYS A 89 -9.09 0.71 8.86
N LEU A 90 -10.01 1.31 9.62
CA LEU A 90 -10.63 0.64 10.77
C LEU A 90 -11.63 -0.44 10.34
N VAL A 91 -12.47 -0.13 9.35
CA VAL A 91 -13.59 -1.01 8.95
C VAL A 91 -13.19 -2.08 7.95
N HIS A 92 -12.19 -1.84 7.10
CA HIS A 92 -11.77 -2.85 6.14
C HIS A 92 -11.04 -4.00 6.83
N CYS A 93 -11.28 -5.21 6.33
CA CYS A 93 -10.47 -6.35 6.72
C CYS A 93 -9.05 -6.24 6.14
N HIS A 94 -8.13 -7.07 6.64
CA HIS A 94 -6.72 -7.09 6.23
C HIS A 94 -6.47 -7.43 4.74
N TRP A 95 -7.51 -7.80 3.97
CA TRP A 95 -7.41 -7.98 2.51
C TRP A 95 -7.81 -6.75 1.71
N HIS A 96 -8.46 -5.77 2.34
CA HIS A 96 -9.09 -4.62 1.70
C HIS A 96 -8.64 -3.28 2.29
N ASP A 97 -7.80 -3.28 3.31
CA ASP A 97 -7.29 -2.07 3.97
C ASP A 97 -6.16 -1.38 3.19
N HIS A 98 -5.81 -1.83 1.99
CA HIS A 98 -4.79 -1.21 1.14
C HIS A 98 -5.33 -0.06 0.27
N PRO A 99 -4.49 0.93 -0.11
CA PRO A 99 -4.96 2.22 -0.61
C PRO A 99 -5.93 2.17 -1.81
N PRO A 100 -5.68 1.40 -2.90
CA PRO A 100 -6.64 1.36 -4.01
C PRO A 100 -8.07 0.93 -3.65
N ILE A 101 -8.25 0.08 -2.63
CA ILE A 101 -9.58 -0.36 -2.19
C ILE A 101 -10.18 0.67 -1.24
N ARG A 102 -9.38 1.28 -0.37
CA ARG A 102 -9.82 2.41 0.48
C ARG A 102 -10.28 3.59 -0.38
N ASP A 103 -9.54 3.93 -1.43
CA ASP A 103 -9.86 5.06 -2.31
C ASP A 103 -11.25 4.90 -2.95
N ILE A 104 -11.57 3.72 -3.49
CA ILE A 104 -12.90 3.40 -4.02
C ILE A 104 -13.97 3.62 -2.96
N ARG A 105 -13.72 3.13 -1.73
CA ARG A 105 -14.68 3.26 -0.63
C ARG A 105 -14.91 4.70 -0.22
N ILE A 106 -13.86 5.52 -0.19
CA ILE A 106 -13.96 6.94 0.13
C ILE A 106 -14.76 7.69 -0.96
N GLU A 107 -14.64 7.33 -2.24
CA GLU A 107 -15.48 7.91 -3.31
C GLU A 107 -16.96 7.61 -3.09
N GLU A 108 -17.30 6.35 -2.78
CA GLU A 108 -18.66 5.94 -2.46
C GLU A 108 -19.21 6.73 -1.26
N TRP A 109 -18.40 6.88 -0.21
CA TRP A 109 -18.80 7.60 0.99
C TRP A 109 -18.99 9.09 0.76
N LEU A 110 -18.08 9.76 0.05
CA LEU A 110 -18.23 11.18 -0.28
C LEU A 110 -19.54 11.49 -1.01
N ALA A 111 -20.01 10.55 -1.86
CA ALA A 111 -21.28 10.67 -2.57
C ALA A 111 -22.51 10.36 -1.68
N ALA A 112 -22.34 9.61 -0.60
CA ALA A 112 -23.40 9.12 0.27
C ALA A 112 -23.54 9.89 1.60
N LEU A 113 -22.62 10.82 1.91
CA LEU A 113 -22.66 11.58 3.16
C LEU A 113 -24.00 12.33 3.33
N PRO A 114 -24.62 12.26 4.52
CA PRO A 114 -25.73 13.14 4.88
C PRO A 114 -25.27 14.61 4.85
N ASP A 115 -26.14 15.50 4.36
CA ASP A 115 -25.93 16.95 4.17
C ASP A 115 -25.03 17.36 2.98
N SER A 116 -25.64 17.36 1.78
CA SER A 116 -25.10 17.83 0.49
C SER A 116 -23.77 17.18 0.05
N PRO A 117 -23.55 16.87 -1.24
CA PRO A 117 -22.28 16.28 -1.65
C PRO A 117 -21.13 17.19 -1.24
N ARG A 118 -20.30 16.72 -0.30
CA ARG A 118 -19.11 17.44 0.13
C ARG A 118 -18.18 17.57 -1.07
N THR A 119 -17.70 18.77 -1.33
CA THR A 119 -16.80 19.00 -2.46
C THR A 119 -15.49 18.23 -2.23
N PRO A 120 -15.09 17.33 -3.14
CA PRO A 120 -13.81 16.63 -3.02
C PRO A 120 -12.64 17.61 -3.06
N THR A 121 -11.47 17.18 -2.62
CA THR A 121 -10.25 17.96 -2.77
C THR A 121 -9.95 18.27 -4.25
N PRO A 122 -9.28 19.40 -4.56
CA PRO A 122 -8.82 19.70 -5.91
C PRO A 122 -8.04 18.55 -6.52
N GLU A 123 -7.17 17.92 -5.74
CA GLU A 123 -6.38 16.76 -6.14
C GLU A 123 -7.26 15.60 -6.61
N ARG A 124 -8.32 15.29 -5.85
CA ARG A 124 -9.25 14.20 -6.18
C ARG A 124 -10.06 14.53 -7.43
N ARG A 125 -10.60 15.75 -7.55
CA ARG A 125 -11.32 16.20 -8.76
C ARG A 125 -10.48 16.07 -10.01
N LEU A 126 -9.23 16.54 -9.94
CA LEU A 126 -8.27 16.45 -11.04
C LEU A 126 -7.96 14.99 -11.42
N ARG A 127 -7.81 14.11 -10.43
CA ARG A 127 -7.64 12.67 -10.66
C ARG A 127 -8.84 12.04 -11.36
N THR A 128 -10.07 12.41 -10.98
CA THR A 128 -11.32 11.91 -11.59
C THR A 128 -11.40 12.27 -13.07
N ILE A 129 -10.90 13.44 -13.49
CA ILE A 129 -10.90 13.85 -14.91
C ILE A 129 -10.01 12.93 -15.76
N LEU A 130 -8.84 12.53 -15.24
CA LEU A 130 -7.93 11.62 -15.92
C LEU A 130 -8.42 10.16 -15.89
N GLY A 131 -9.37 9.85 -15.00
CA GLY A 131 -9.95 8.52 -14.85
C GLY A 131 -9.02 7.51 -14.17
N PRO A 132 -9.52 6.28 -13.95
CA PRO A 132 -8.71 5.21 -13.35
C PRO A 132 -7.62 4.73 -14.31
N VAL A 133 -6.52 4.22 -13.74
CA VAL A 133 -5.47 3.58 -14.53
C VAL A 133 -6.03 2.40 -15.32
N PRO A 134 -5.91 2.37 -16.65
CA PRO A 134 -6.57 1.37 -17.46
C PRO A 134 -5.80 0.03 -17.43
N SER A 135 -6.53 -1.07 -17.23
CA SER A 135 -5.97 -2.43 -17.30
C SER A 135 -5.85 -2.96 -18.74
N LYS A 136 -6.55 -2.30 -19.68
CA LYS A 136 -6.57 -2.59 -21.11
C LYS A 136 -6.11 -1.37 -21.88
N CYS A 137 -5.57 -1.59 -23.08
CA CYS A 137 -5.14 -0.52 -23.97
C CYS A 137 -6.30 0.44 -24.20
N ALA A 138 -6.07 1.74 -23.95
CA ALA A 138 -7.12 2.75 -24.04
C ALA A 138 -7.63 2.93 -25.48
N SER A 139 -6.83 2.63 -26.51
CA SER A 139 -7.22 2.84 -27.91
C SER A 139 -8.29 1.87 -28.45
N LEU A 140 -8.91 2.26 -29.56
CA LEU A 140 -9.77 1.41 -30.39
C LEU A 140 -8.95 0.64 -31.44
N THR A 141 -9.51 -0.47 -31.90
CA THR A 141 -9.07 -1.20 -33.10
C THR A 141 -9.49 -0.47 -34.37
N LYS A 142 -8.98 -0.90 -35.54
CA LYS A 142 -9.39 -0.36 -36.86
C LYS A 142 -10.91 -0.43 -37.11
N LEU A 143 -11.63 -1.29 -36.40
CA LEU A 143 -13.09 -1.47 -36.50
C LEU A 143 -13.87 -0.61 -35.48
N GLY A 144 -13.23 0.34 -34.81
CA GLY A 144 -13.88 1.20 -33.80
C GLY A 144 -14.21 0.49 -32.47
N LYS A 145 -13.80 -0.77 -32.29
CA LYS A 145 -14.03 -1.54 -31.05
C LYS A 145 -12.90 -1.36 -30.04
N PRO A 146 -13.16 -1.38 -28.72
CA PRO A 146 -12.12 -1.28 -27.68
C PRO A 146 -11.00 -2.31 -27.85
N CYS A 147 -9.76 -1.89 -27.68
CA CYS A 147 -8.62 -2.80 -27.74
C CYS A 147 -8.63 -3.75 -26.54
N LYS A 148 -8.61 -5.05 -26.81
CA LYS A 148 -8.61 -6.10 -25.76
C LYS A 148 -7.22 -6.41 -25.19
N LYS A 149 -6.15 -5.81 -25.75
CA LYS A 149 -4.77 -6.02 -25.30
C LYS A 149 -4.60 -5.44 -23.90
N SER A 150 -4.01 -6.22 -22.99
CA SER A 150 -3.72 -5.75 -21.63
C SER A 150 -2.55 -4.77 -21.62
N VAL A 151 -2.64 -3.77 -20.75
CA VAL A 151 -1.50 -2.92 -20.38
C VAL A 151 -0.67 -3.69 -19.35
N LYS A 152 0.66 -3.68 -19.46
CA LYS A 152 1.53 -4.39 -18.51
C LYS A 152 1.40 -3.75 -17.12
N ARG A 153 1.59 -4.52 -16.04
CA ARG A 153 1.52 -3.96 -14.68
C ARG A 153 2.52 -2.82 -14.48
N ASP A 154 3.69 -2.93 -15.08
CA ASP A 154 4.73 -1.91 -15.05
C ASP A 154 4.23 -0.57 -15.62
N ASP A 155 3.61 -0.63 -16.80
CA ASP A 155 3.00 0.52 -17.45
C ASP A 155 1.83 1.09 -16.62
N GLN A 156 1.01 0.24 -15.99
CA GLN A 156 -0.08 0.69 -15.10
C GLN A 156 0.48 1.48 -13.90
N TYR A 157 1.54 0.99 -13.26
CA TYR A 157 2.22 1.71 -12.19
C TYR A 157 2.76 3.07 -12.69
N LEU A 158 3.43 3.08 -13.84
CA LEU A 158 3.96 4.32 -14.42
C LEU A 158 2.85 5.30 -14.81
N CYS A 159 1.68 4.83 -15.27
CA CYS A 159 0.49 5.66 -15.46
C CYS A 159 0.05 6.32 -14.15
N GLY A 160 -0.11 5.54 -13.08
CA GLY A 160 -0.51 6.05 -11.77
C GLY A 160 0.48 7.08 -11.21
N LYS A 161 1.78 6.82 -11.38
CA LYS A 161 2.86 7.75 -11.00
C LYS A 161 2.81 9.04 -11.82
N THR A 162 2.55 8.93 -13.13
CA THR A 162 2.39 10.08 -14.03
C THR A 162 1.19 10.93 -13.66
N ILE A 163 0.02 10.31 -13.43
CA ILE A 163 -1.19 11.00 -12.96
C ILE A 163 -0.92 11.73 -11.65
N SER A 164 -0.30 11.06 -10.68
CA SER A 164 0.01 11.68 -9.38
C SER A 164 0.97 12.87 -9.52
N LYS A 165 1.95 12.77 -10.42
CA LYS A 165 2.86 13.89 -10.71
C LYS A 165 2.16 15.05 -11.42
N MET A 166 1.27 14.77 -12.37
CA MET A 166 0.45 15.78 -13.04
C MET A 166 -0.43 16.53 -12.03
N VAL A 167 -1.11 15.81 -11.14
CA VAL A 167 -1.92 16.40 -10.07
C VAL A 167 -1.06 17.25 -9.13
N GLN A 168 0.10 16.75 -8.71
CA GLN A 168 1.03 17.51 -7.84
C GLN A 168 1.46 18.83 -8.48
N ILE A 169 1.85 18.82 -9.76
CA ILE A 169 2.25 20.05 -10.48
C ILE A 169 1.05 20.99 -10.62
N ALA A 170 -0.13 20.45 -10.88
CA ALA A 170 -1.34 21.24 -11.05
C ALA A 170 -1.79 21.96 -9.77
N THR A 171 -1.55 21.37 -8.60
CA THR A 171 -1.98 21.93 -7.31
C THR A 171 -0.88 22.67 -6.55
N ALA A 172 0.37 22.63 -7.03
CA ALA A 172 1.45 23.46 -6.50
C ALA A 172 1.36 24.89 -7.04
N ALA A 173 1.73 25.87 -6.22
CA ALA A 173 1.83 27.27 -6.66
C ALA A 173 3.07 27.48 -7.54
N SER A 174 2.88 28.17 -8.68
CA SER A 174 3.85 28.95 -9.50
C SER A 174 4.09 28.54 -10.96
N ASP A 175 4.31 29.61 -11.76
CA ASP A 175 5.01 29.86 -13.04
C ASP A 175 4.63 29.14 -14.35
N ASP A 176 4.85 29.87 -15.45
CA ASP A 176 4.52 29.53 -16.86
C ASP A 176 5.20 28.23 -17.36
N ASP A 177 6.35 27.88 -16.76
CA ASP A 177 7.09 26.64 -17.04
C ASP A 177 6.32 25.35 -16.66
N THR A 178 5.25 25.46 -15.85
CA THR A 178 4.44 24.31 -15.42
C THR A 178 3.53 23.74 -16.51
N LEU A 179 3.10 24.55 -17.48
CA LEU A 179 2.25 24.10 -18.58
C LEU A 179 3.01 23.19 -19.54
N ASP A 180 4.28 23.51 -19.81
CA ASP A 180 5.17 22.70 -20.64
C ASP A 180 5.45 21.33 -20.01
N ASP A 181 5.60 21.28 -18.68
CA ASP A 181 5.84 20.04 -17.96
C ASP A 181 4.58 19.15 -17.93
N LEU A 182 3.39 19.75 -17.76
CA LEU A 182 2.12 19.02 -17.87
C LEU A 182 1.88 18.47 -19.27
N ALA A 183 2.18 19.24 -20.32
CA ALA A 183 2.08 18.80 -21.71
C ALA A 183 3.02 17.62 -22.01
N TYR A 184 4.23 17.64 -21.44
CA TYR A 184 5.16 16.53 -21.60
C TYR A 184 4.75 15.30 -20.78
N LEU A 185 4.27 15.46 -19.54
CA LEU A 185 3.71 14.36 -18.75
C LEU A 185 2.49 13.70 -19.40
N ALA A 186 1.68 14.46 -20.13
CA ALA A 186 0.61 13.92 -20.96
C ALA A 186 1.13 12.95 -22.03
N LEU A 187 2.28 13.24 -22.66
CA LEU A 187 2.92 12.31 -23.60
C LEU A 187 3.43 11.04 -22.90
N VAL A 188 3.96 11.18 -21.68
CA VAL A 188 4.38 10.05 -20.85
C VAL A 188 3.19 9.16 -20.49
N LEU A 189 2.07 9.76 -20.04
CA LEU A 189 0.84 9.03 -19.71
C LEU A 189 0.33 8.28 -20.94
N ARG A 190 0.25 8.96 -22.09
CA ARG A 190 -0.16 8.36 -23.36
C ARG A 190 0.69 7.16 -23.74
N HIS A 191 2.01 7.22 -23.53
CA HIS A 191 2.89 6.10 -23.82
C HIS A 191 2.47 4.84 -23.05
N HIS A 192 2.22 4.97 -21.74
CA HIS A 192 1.97 3.82 -20.87
C HIS A 192 0.53 3.28 -20.92
N ILE A 193 -0.47 4.07 -21.33
CA ILE A 193 -1.86 3.56 -21.48
C ILE A 193 -2.12 2.82 -22.81
N LEU A 194 -1.18 2.87 -23.75
CA LEU A 194 -1.31 2.26 -25.08
C LEU A 194 -0.48 0.99 -25.21
N CYS A 195 -1.03 -0.03 -25.87
CA CYS A 195 -0.24 -1.21 -26.24
C CYS A 195 0.77 -0.87 -27.35
N HIS A 196 1.83 -1.68 -27.49
CA HIS A 196 2.88 -1.49 -28.50
C HIS A 196 2.34 -1.23 -29.92
N SER A 197 1.30 -1.96 -30.34
CA SER A 197 0.69 -1.74 -31.66
C SER A 197 0.07 -0.34 -31.83
N HIS A 198 -0.57 0.19 -30.78
CA HIS A 198 -1.20 1.52 -30.82
C HIS A 198 -0.25 2.65 -30.43
N GLN A 199 0.93 2.33 -29.89
CA GLN A 199 2.04 3.28 -29.80
C GLN A 199 2.65 3.54 -31.18
N THR A 200 2.81 2.49 -32.00
CA THR A 200 3.47 2.56 -33.31
C THR A 200 2.54 3.08 -34.42
N TYR A 201 1.26 2.74 -34.38
CA TYR A 201 0.27 3.16 -35.37
C TYR A 201 -0.76 4.03 -34.69
N THR A 202 -0.86 5.30 -35.08
CA THR A 202 -1.78 6.30 -34.51
C THR A 202 -3.23 6.02 -34.92
N PRO A 203 -4.14 5.66 -33.98
CA PRO A 203 -5.55 5.51 -34.29
C PRO A 203 -6.32 6.76 -33.82
N THR A 204 -7.47 7.00 -34.44
CA THR A 204 -8.45 8.07 -34.19
C THR A 204 -8.91 8.26 -32.74
N TYR A 205 -8.57 7.35 -31.80
CA TYR A 205 -8.87 7.50 -30.37
C TYR A 205 -7.90 8.45 -29.63
N GLN A 206 -6.96 9.08 -30.33
CA GLN A 206 -6.19 10.20 -29.75
C GLN A 206 -7.12 11.25 -29.13
N ASP A 207 -8.36 11.39 -29.62
CA ASP A 207 -9.32 12.41 -29.19
C ASP A 207 -9.86 12.22 -27.78
N GLU A 208 -10.10 11.01 -27.27
CA GLU A 208 -10.65 10.83 -25.90
C GLU A 208 -9.60 11.05 -24.82
N CYS A 209 -8.39 10.51 -25.01
CA CYS A 209 -7.29 10.76 -24.09
C CYS A 209 -6.80 12.22 -24.19
N ALA A 210 -6.69 12.77 -25.40
CA ALA A 210 -6.40 14.19 -25.58
C ALA A 210 -7.50 15.05 -24.96
N SER A 211 -8.78 14.73 -25.16
CA SER A 211 -9.90 15.44 -24.53
C SER A 211 -9.85 15.36 -23.01
N ALA A 212 -9.52 14.21 -22.42
CA ALA A 212 -9.34 14.09 -20.98
C ALA A 212 -8.17 14.94 -20.47
N ILE A 213 -7.06 14.99 -21.22
CA ILE A 213 -5.90 15.84 -20.93
C ILE A 213 -6.24 17.32 -21.08
N ASP A 214 -6.99 17.71 -22.12
CA ASP A 214 -7.43 19.09 -22.37
C ASP A 214 -8.40 19.55 -21.28
N LYS A 215 -9.36 18.69 -20.91
CA LYS A 215 -10.27 18.92 -19.76
C LYS A 215 -9.48 19.04 -18.47
N PHE A 216 -8.45 18.21 -18.28
CA PHE A 216 -7.59 18.27 -17.11
C PHE A 216 -6.83 19.60 -17.08
N GLN A 217 -6.22 20.02 -18.18
CA GLN A 217 -5.52 21.30 -18.29
C GLN A 217 -6.45 22.49 -18.01
N ALA A 218 -7.66 22.47 -18.58
CA ALA A 218 -8.68 23.50 -18.33
C ALA A 218 -9.11 23.53 -16.85
N ALA A 219 -9.30 22.36 -16.23
CA ALA A 219 -9.62 22.27 -14.81
C ALA A 219 -8.48 22.76 -13.92
N CYS A 220 -7.22 22.49 -14.27
CA CYS A 220 -6.05 23.02 -13.58
C CYS A 220 -6.01 24.55 -13.65
N GLN A 221 -6.26 25.13 -14.82
CA GLN A 221 -6.32 26.58 -14.99
C GLN A 221 -7.46 27.21 -14.18
N HIS A 222 -8.63 26.58 -14.15
CA HIS A 222 -9.76 27.04 -13.35
C HIS A 222 -9.44 26.99 -11.85
N GLU A 223 -8.82 25.92 -11.36
CA GLU A 223 -8.44 25.79 -9.96
C GLU A 223 -7.42 26.84 -9.53
N ARG A 224 -6.43 27.13 -10.37
CA ARG A 224 -5.43 28.18 -10.12
C ARG A 224 -6.08 29.56 -9.99
N LYS A 225 -6.95 29.93 -10.94
CA LYS A 225 -7.71 31.20 -10.88
C LYS A 225 -8.54 31.32 -9.61
N ARG A 226 -9.11 30.21 -9.13
CA ARG A 226 -9.86 30.17 -7.88
C ARG A 226 -8.96 30.43 -6.67
N GLN A 227 -7.80 29.78 -6.59
CA GLN A 227 -6.83 29.99 -5.52
C GLN A 227 -6.26 31.41 -5.51
N GLU A 228 -5.97 31.97 -6.69
CA GLU A 228 -5.51 33.37 -6.83
C GLU A 228 -6.57 34.35 -6.33
N ALA A 229 -7.86 34.12 -6.65
CA ALA A 229 -8.95 34.94 -6.17
C ALA A 229 -9.15 34.83 -4.65
N GLU A 230 -9.09 33.62 -4.08
CA GLU A 230 -9.18 33.37 -2.64
C GLU A 230 -8.02 34.04 -1.88
N ASN A 231 -6.79 33.94 -2.41
CA ASN A 231 -5.61 34.59 -1.84
C ASN A 231 -5.66 36.12 -1.94
N ALA A 232 -6.20 36.67 -3.03
CA ALA A 232 -6.40 38.11 -3.18
C ALA A 232 -7.41 38.67 -2.17
N ILE A 233 -8.47 37.91 -1.86
CA ILE A 233 -9.46 38.27 -0.84
C ILE A 233 -8.84 38.20 0.57
N ALA A 234 -8.03 37.18 0.86
CA ALA A 234 -7.32 37.06 2.15
C ALA A 234 -6.33 38.22 2.36
N GLY A 235 -5.52 38.56 1.35
CA GLY A 235 -4.60 39.70 1.42
C GLY A 235 -5.31 41.06 1.54
N ALA A 236 -6.49 41.22 0.94
CA ALA A 236 -7.29 42.44 1.09
C ALA A 236 -7.88 42.62 2.50
N ASN A 237 -8.16 41.52 3.21
CA ASN A 237 -8.63 41.55 4.60
C ASN A 237 -7.49 41.86 5.58
N ASP A 238 -6.28 41.35 5.35
CA ASP A 238 -5.09 41.68 6.15
C ASP A 238 -4.64 43.16 5.99
N THR A 239 -4.98 43.80 4.86
CA THR A 239 -4.67 45.22 4.65
C THR A 239 -5.62 46.16 5.40
N ARG A 240 -6.71 45.64 5.99
CA ARG A 240 -7.73 46.42 6.71
C ARG A 240 -7.53 46.46 8.23
N GLU A 241 -6.63 45.65 8.78
CA GLU A 241 -6.19 45.71 10.19
C GLU A 241 -4.67 45.95 10.24
N GLY A 242 -4.23 47.20 10.07
CA GLY A 242 -2.81 47.51 10.27
C GLY A 242 -2.29 48.80 9.66
N ASN A 243 -2.94 49.95 9.89
CA ASN A 243 -2.31 51.24 9.65
C ASN A 243 -1.62 51.75 10.93
N THR A 244 -0.33 51.46 11.08
CA THR A 244 0.60 52.40 11.72
C THR A 244 1.96 52.28 11.04
N ALA A 245 2.20 53.17 10.09
CA ALA A 245 3.50 53.32 9.45
C ALA A 245 4.51 53.88 10.45
N VAL A 246 5.58 53.14 10.72
CA VAL A 246 6.84 53.69 11.22
C VAL A 246 7.91 53.34 10.21
N ARG A 247 8.38 54.37 9.50
CA ARG A 247 9.60 54.31 8.68
C ARG A 247 10.80 54.16 9.62
N VAL A 248 11.58 53.10 9.44
CA VAL A 248 13.00 53.08 9.84
C VAL A 248 13.82 52.57 8.67
N ASP A 249 14.67 53.46 8.22
CA ASP A 249 15.74 53.29 7.24
C ASP A 249 16.85 52.41 7.83
N GLY A 250 17.47 51.55 7.01
CA GLY A 250 18.46 50.60 7.50
C GLY A 250 18.84 49.50 6.51
N SER A 251 19.59 49.90 5.49
CA SER A 251 20.33 49.03 4.56
C SER A 251 21.23 48.02 5.28
N HIS A 252 21.19 46.75 4.88
CA HIS A 252 22.37 45.90 4.59
C HIS A 252 21.91 44.59 3.94
N ALA A 253 21.87 44.58 2.60
CA ALA A 253 21.68 43.38 1.82
C ALA A 253 22.98 42.56 1.83
N LEU A 254 22.96 41.41 2.50
CA LEU A 254 23.95 40.36 2.28
C LEU A 254 23.54 39.60 1.02
N ILE A 255 24.28 39.84 -0.05
CA ILE A 255 24.18 39.15 -1.34
C ILE A 255 24.60 37.70 -1.11
N THR A 256 23.63 36.80 -0.95
CA THR A 256 23.83 35.38 -1.26
C THR A 256 23.75 35.21 -2.78
N PRO A 257 24.67 34.46 -3.42
CA PRO A 257 24.64 34.29 -4.86
C PRO A 257 23.37 33.54 -5.27
N PRO A 258 22.71 33.91 -6.38
CA PRO A 258 21.62 33.12 -6.92
C PRO A 258 22.17 31.75 -7.32
N SER A 259 21.57 30.70 -6.77
CA SER A 259 21.75 29.34 -7.25
C SER A 259 21.38 29.30 -8.73
N SER A 260 22.34 28.89 -9.54
CA SER A 260 22.34 28.89 -11.00
C SER A 260 21.05 28.37 -11.64
N PRO A 261 20.47 29.08 -12.63
CA PRO A 261 19.38 28.58 -13.44
C PRO A 261 19.90 27.87 -14.72
N LYS A 262 19.08 26.97 -15.25
CA LYS A 262 19.09 26.37 -16.60
C LYS A 262 19.92 25.10 -16.81
N THR A 263 19.38 23.95 -16.41
CA THR A 263 19.52 22.74 -17.24
C THR A 263 18.57 22.84 -18.42
N LEU A 264 19.11 22.96 -19.62
CA LEU A 264 18.44 22.71 -20.90
C LEU A 264 17.50 21.49 -20.77
N LYS A 265 16.20 21.67 -20.99
CA LYS A 265 15.23 20.57 -21.14
C LYS A 265 15.56 19.78 -22.42
N VAL A 266 16.54 18.88 -22.37
CA VAL A 266 16.63 17.78 -23.34
C VAL A 266 15.36 16.97 -23.14
N ARG A 267 14.33 17.19 -23.98
CA ARG A 267 13.09 16.42 -23.93
C ARG A 267 13.47 14.95 -24.15
N ARG A 268 13.50 14.18 -23.05
CA ARG A 268 13.83 12.76 -23.06
C ARG A 268 12.75 12.00 -23.86
N ASN A 269 13.02 10.76 -24.24
CA ASN A 269 11.96 9.90 -24.79
C ASN A 269 10.89 9.70 -23.69
N PRO A 270 9.57 9.88 -23.96
CA PRO A 270 8.51 9.67 -22.97
C PRO A 270 8.60 8.30 -22.26
N ARG A 271 9.06 7.27 -22.98
CA ARG A 271 9.31 5.93 -22.45
C ARG A 271 10.28 5.91 -21.26
N ASN A 272 11.26 6.81 -21.28
CA ASN A 272 12.40 6.80 -20.36
C ASN A 272 12.23 7.85 -19.25
N TYR A 273 11.07 8.49 -19.15
CA TYR A 273 10.84 9.57 -18.19
C TYR A 273 11.07 9.13 -16.73
N TRP A 274 10.65 7.91 -16.40
CA TRP A 274 10.74 7.34 -15.06
C TRP A 274 11.94 6.41 -14.85
N GLU A 275 12.87 6.29 -15.82
CA GLU A 275 14.08 5.46 -15.68
C GLU A 275 15.02 6.09 -14.65
N GLN A 276 14.86 5.73 -13.37
CA GLN A 276 15.64 6.23 -12.24
C GLN A 276 16.28 5.11 -11.41
N GLY A 277 16.39 3.89 -11.98
CA GLY A 277 16.91 2.73 -11.27
C GLY A 277 15.86 2.02 -10.41
N PHE A 278 16.33 1.28 -9.40
CA PHE A 278 15.48 0.54 -8.48
C PHE A 278 14.83 1.47 -7.46
N ASP A 279 13.61 1.12 -7.05
CA ASP A 279 12.86 1.85 -6.04
C ASP A 279 13.43 1.58 -4.64
N THR A 280 13.88 2.64 -3.98
CA THR A 280 14.41 2.63 -2.62
C THR A 280 13.51 3.38 -1.64
N SER A 281 12.31 3.79 -2.06
CA SER A 281 11.37 4.49 -1.18
C SER A 281 10.97 3.62 0.01
N PRO A 282 10.63 4.19 1.18
CA PRO A 282 10.11 3.43 2.30
C PRO A 282 8.83 2.65 1.92
N PHE A 283 8.65 1.46 2.51
CA PHE A 283 7.43 0.68 2.32
C PHE A 283 6.19 1.37 2.89
N ASP A 284 5.07 1.21 2.18
CA ASP A 284 3.73 1.49 2.72
C ASP A 284 3.28 0.30 3.59
N VAL A 285 3.56 0.42 4.90
CA VAL A 285 3.21 -0.58 5.90
C VAL A 285 1.74 -0.42 6.28
N LEU A 286 0.93 -1.42 5.95
CA LEU A 286 -0.50 -1.43 6.23
C LEU A 286 -0.82 -1.78 7.69
N GLY A 287 -0.01 -2.66 8.28
CA GLY A 287 -0.20 -3.15 9.64
C GLY A 287 1.00 -3.96 10.12
N LYS A 288 1.22 -3.94 11.44
CA LYS A 288 2.20 -4.75 12.14
C LYS A 288 1.46 -5.73 13.02
N ASN A 289 1.84 -7.01 13.01
CA ASN A 289 1.26 -8.05 13.86
C ASN A 289 -0.23 -8.32 13.63
N ASP A 290 -0.83 -7.70 12.60
CA ASP A 290 -2.19 -7.97 12.14
C ASP A 290 -2.22 -9.30 11.36
N THR A 291 -2.12 -10.42 12.07
CA THR A 291 -2.46 -11.74 11.50
C THR A 291 -3.97 -11.98 11.63
N VAL A 292 -4.48 -12.94 10.85
CA VAL A 292 -5.88 -13.39 10.97
C VAL A 292 -6.14 -14.02 12.35
N GLU A 293 -5.06 -14.42 13.05
CA GLU A 293 -5.08 -15.08 14.34
C GLU A 293 -4.64 -14.16 15.48
N GLU A 294 -5.25 -12.98 15.61
CA GLU A 294 -4.96 -11.94 16.64
C GLU A 294 -4.91 -12.47 18.10
N TYR A 295 -5.44 -13.68 18.35
CA TYR A 295 -5.50 -14.32 19.66
C TYR A 295 -4.47 -15.44 19.88
N LYS A 296 -3.69 -15.81 18.87
CA LYS A 296 -2.72 -16.91 19.00
C LYS A 296 -1.33 -16.36 19.28
N THR A 297 -0.69 -16.92 20.29
CA THR A 297 0.73 -16.73 20.59
C THR A 297 1.61 -17.41 19.52
N PRO A 298 2.89 -17.00 19.36
CA PRO A 298 3.85 -17.70 18.49
C PRO A 298 3.90 -19.21 18.74
N ASN A 299 3.87 -19.61 20.01
CA ASN A 299 3.92 -21.03 20.40
C ASN A 299 2.67 -21.80 19.94
N GLU A 300 1.49 -21.21 20.05
CA GLU A 300 0.25 -21.82 19.56
C GLU A 300 0.22 -21.91 18.04
N MET A 301 0.73 -20.89 17.34
CA MET A 301 0.85 -20.93 15.89
C MET A 301 1.86 -21.97 15.42
N ILE A 302 3.03 -22.06 16.05
CA ILE A 302 4.02 -23.11 15.76
C ILE A 302 3.38 -24.49 15.94
N ARG A 303 2.69 -24.72 17.05
CA ARG A 303 2.03 -26.01 17.31
C ARG A 303 0.97 -26.33 16.25
N SER A 304 0.09 -25.36 15.96
CA SER A 304 -0.94 -25.50 14.92
C SER A 304 -0.32 -25.87 13.57
N VAL A 305 0.64 -25.06 13.09
CA VAL A 305 1.31 -25.29 11.81
C VAL A 305 2.07 -26.62 11.80
N ALA A 306 2.71 -27.03 12.90
CA ALA A 306 3.45 -28.27 12.94
C ALA A 306 2.54 -29.50 12.92
N GLU A 307 1.41 -29.46 13.63
CA GLU A 307 0.48 -30.58 13.79
C GLU A 307 -0.51 -30.75 12.64
N ASP A 308 -0.82 -29.67 11.91
CA ASP A 308 -1.67 -29.71 10.71
C ASP A 308 -1.12 -30.70 9.67
N LEU A 309 -2.03 -31.39 8.98
CA LEU A 309 -1.68 -32.30 7.87
C LEU A 309 -0.89 -31.54 6.80
N LEU A 310 0.09 -32.19 6.18
CA LEU A 310 0.79 -31.57 5.05
C LEU A 310 -0.20 -31.35 3.90
N ASP A 311 -0.22 -30.14 3.35
CA ASP A 311 -1.03 -29.79 2.19
C ASP A 311 -0.47 -30.49 0.95
N THR A 312 -1.27 -31.39 0.37
CA THR A 312 -0.94 -32.18 -0.82
C THR A 312 -1.55 -31.60 -2.11
N SER A 313 -2.03 -30.35 -2.07
CA SER A 313 -2.64 -29.63 -3.20
C SER A 313 -1.80 -29.78 -4.49
N PRO A 314 -2.44 -29.94 -5.66
CA PRO A 314 -1.73 -30.00 -6.93
C PRO A 314 -1.05 -28.67 -7.29
N LYS A 315 -1.43 -27.57 -6.63
CA LYS A 315 -0.83 -26.26 -6.84
C LYS A 315 0.50 -26.17 -6.10
N LEU A 316 1.60 -26.09 -6.86
CA LEU A 316 2.97 -26.08 -6.30
C LEU A 316 3.24 -25.00 -5.25
N SER A 317 2.53 -23.86 -5.29
CA SER A 317 2.69 -22.80 -4.29
C SER A 317 1.99 -23.09 -2.96
N GLU A 318 1.12 -24.11 -2.93
CA GLU A 318 0.38 -24.56 -1.74
C GLU A 318 0.92 -25.91 -1.26
N ASN A 319 1.42 -26.74 -2.18
CA ASN A 319 1.95 -28.07 -1.91
C ASN A 319 3.15 -28.09 -0.94
N GLU A 320 2.95 -28.68 0.22
CA GLU A 320 3.96 -28.85 1.27
C GLU A 320 4.74 -30.16 1.16
N MET A 321 4.40 -31.04 0.22
CA MET A 321 5.18 -32.24 -0.09
C MET A 321 6.42 -31.95 -0.92
N THR A 322 6.50 -30.77 -1.54
CA THR A 322 7.61 -30.41 -2.42
C THR A 322 8.87 -30.02 -1.65
N ASN A 323 10.01 -30.53 -2.13
CA ASN A 323 11.32 -30.02 -1.74
C ASN A 323 11.55 -28.66 -2.41
N GLY A 324 12.30 -27.78 -1.75
CA GLY A 324 12.56 -26.46 -2.31
C GLY A 324 13.67 -25.70 -1.59
N TYR A 325 13.93 -24.50 -2.05
CA TYR A 325 14.95 -23.60 -1.53
C TYR A 325 14.29 -22.49 -0.73
N LEU A 326 14.72 -22.36 0.51
CA LEU A 326 14.35 -21.23 1.36
C LEU A 326 15.30 -20.07 1.07
N TYR A 327 14.76 -18.86 1.11
CA TYR A 327 15.54 -17.64 0.93
C TYR A 327 15.03 -16.53 1.85
N SER A 328 15.93 -15.60 2.14
CA SER A 328 15.58 -14.30 2.69
C SER A 328 16.41 -13.19 2.05
N PHE A 329 15.80 -12.01 1.97
CA PHE A 329 16.47 -10.83 1.45
C PHE A 329 15.90 -9.56 2.06
N THR A 330 16.68 -8.48 2.05
CA THR A 330 16.19 -7.12 2.27
C THR A 330 16.31 -6.30 0.98
N VAL A 331 15.88 -5.05 0.99
CA VAL A 331 16.01 -4.13 -0.14
C VAL A 331 16.48 -2.75 0.34
N PRO A 332 17.28 -2.02 -0.47
CA PRO A 332 17.75 -0.68 -0.11
C PRO A 332 16.63 0.28 0.31
N GLY A 333 16.91 1.11 1.31
CA GLY A 333 15.98 2.04 1.95
C GLY A 333 14.96 1.39 2.89
N ASN A 334 15.02 0.06 3.06
CA ASN A 334 14.09 -0.75 3.86
C ASN A 334 14.83 -1.86 4.62
N GLU A 335 16.08 -1.63 5.00
CA GLU A 335 17.02 -2.61 5.54
C GLU A 335 16.53 -3.28 6.84
N ARG A 336 15.65 -2.61 7.58
CA ARG A 336 15.01 -3.14 8.79
C ARG A 336 13.99 -4.25 8.51
N PHE A 337 13.59 -4.43 7.25
CA PHE A 337 12.60 -5.43 6.84
C PHE A 337 13.25 -6.55 6.05
N VAL A 338 12.92 -7.78 6.42
CA VAL A 338 13.43 -8.99 5.78
C VAL A 338 12.26 -9.77 5.18
N LYS A 339 12.36 -10.07 3.88
CA LYS A 339 11.43 -10.99 3.23
C LYS A 339 11.86 -12.42 3.50
N ILE A 340 10.92 -13.29 3.82
CA ILE A 340 11.14 -14.73 3.97
C ILE A 340 10.31 -15.45 2.91
N GLY A 341 10.92 -16.38 2.19
CA GLY A 341 10.29 -17.04 1.07
C GLY A 341 10.75 -18.49 0.87
N PHE A 342 9.95 -19.29 0.16
CA PHE A 342 10.41 -20.53 -0.46
C PHE A 342 10.20 -20.53 -1.98
N THR A 343 10.89 -21.46 -2.66
CA THR A 343 10.63 -21.78 -4.06
C THR A 343 11.01 -23.23 -4.37
N THR A 344 10.29 -23.87 -5.30
CA THR A 344 10.65 -25.19 -5.85
C THR A 344 11.60 -25.11 -7.05
N ARG A 345 11.91 -23.89 -7.51
CA ARG A 345 12.87 -23.61 -8.60
C ARG A 345 14.18 -23.10 -8.02
N GLU A 346 15.18 -22.85 -8.85
CA GLU A 346 16.44 -22.24 -8.42
C GLU A 346 16.20 -20.90 -7.70
N GLY A 347 16.87 -20.72 -6.57
CA GLY A 347 16.65 -19.57 -5.69
C GLY A 347 16.99 -18.24 -6.35
N GLU A 348 18.10 -18.18 -7.07
CA GLU A 348 18.57 -17.00 -7.81
C GLU A 348 17.56 -16.54 -8.86
N THR A 349 16.96 -17.50 -9.58
CA THR A 349 15.87 -17.20 -10.53
C THR A 349 14.69 -16.55 -9.81
N ARG A 350 14.34 -17.03 -8.62
CA ARG A 350 13.24 -16.46 -7.82
C ARG A 350 13.56 -15.06 -7.29
N ILE A 351 14.81 -14.81 -6.87
CA ILE A 351 15.27 -13.47 -6.48
C ILE A 351 15.14 -12.49 -7.65
N GLU A 352 15.50 -12.91 -8.86
CA GLU A 352 15.45 -12.05 -10.04
C GLU A 352 14.01 -11.75 -10.50
N GLU A 353 13.07 -12.67 -10.29
CA GLU A 353 11.65 -12.38 -10.48
C GLU A 353 11.13 -11.34 -9.48
N TRP A 354 11.56 -11.40 -8.23
CA TRP A 354 11.23 -10.39 -7.23
C TRP A 354 11.78 -9.03 -7.62
N LYS A 355 13.04 -8.98 -8.05
CA LYS A 355 13.70 -7.77 -8.57
C LYS A 355 12.86 -7.11 -9.67
N LYS A 356 12.41 -7.89 -10.65
CA LYS A 356 11.59 -7.40 -11.78
C LYS A 356 10.17 -7.02 -11.39
N SER A 357 9.51 -7.82 -10.56
CA SER A 357 8.09 -7.63 -10.25
C SER A 357 7.83 -6.47 -9.29
N CYS A 358 8.72 -6.24 -8.32
CA CYS A 358 8.62 -5.16 -7.36
C CYS A 358 9.49 -3.93 -7.73
N ASN A 359 10.37 -4.04 -8.73
CA ASN A 359 11.36 -3.03 -9.10
C ASN A 359 12.23 -2.57 -7.92
N ARG A 360 12.68 -3.51 -7.09
CA ARG A 360 13.59 -3.26 -5.96
C ARG A 360 14.73 -4.23 -6.02
N ASP A 361 15.96 -3.78 -5.80
CA ASP A 361 17.14 -4.64 -5.89
C ASP A 361 17.30 -5.46 -4.60
N PRO A 362 17.11 -6.79 -4.62
CA PRO A 362 17.22 -7.60 -3.42
C PRO A 362 18.68 -7.74 -2.97
N ILE A 363 18.93 -7.48 -1.69
CA ILE A 363 20.16 -7.85 -1.00
C ILE A 363 19.89 -9.20 -0.32
N VAL A 364 20.39 -10.28 -0.92
CA VAL A 364 20.19 -11.65 -0.41
C VAL A 364 20.93 -11.79 0.91
N LEU A 365 20.19 -12.20 1.95
CA LEU A 365 20.72 -12.45 3.30
C LEU A 365 20.95 -13.94 3.52
N TYR A 366 20.03 -14.77 3.01
CA TYR A 366 20.14 -16.22 3.06
C TYR A 366 19.58 -16.83 1.80
N LEU A 367 20.29 -17.82 1.27
CA LEU A 367 19.79 -18.71 0.24
C LEU A 367 20.24 -20.14 0.55
N ALA A 368 19.28 -21.04 0.72
CA ALA A 368 19.59 -22.44 1.00
C ALA A 368 20.38 -23.05 -0.17
N MET A 369 21.57 -23.59 0.10
CA MET A 369 22.41 -24.22 -0.93
C MET A 369 21.87 -25.58 -1.39
N LYS A 370 21.00 -26.21 -0.60
CA LYS A 370 20.40 -27.52 -0.88
C LYS A 370 18.90 -27.42 -0.72
N ALA A 371 18.17 -28.19 -1.52
CA ALA A 371 16.74 -28.32 -1.38
C ALA A 371 16.39 -28.90 0.01
N VAL A 372 15.56 -28.18 0.74
CA VAL A 372 15.00 -28.55 2.04
C VAL A 372 13.72 -29.35 1.79
N PRO A 373 13.54 -30.52 2.45
CA PRO A 373 12.28 -31.24 2.40
C PRO A 373 11.12 -30.38 2.90
N HIS A 374 9.94 -30.52 2.32
CA HIS A 374 8.74 -29.79 2.76
C HIS A 374 8.97 -28.27 2.94
N ALA A 375 9.68 -27.63 2.00
CA ALA A 375 10.18 -26.26 2.17
C ALA A 375 9.06 -25.25 2.46
N HIS A 376 7.87 -25.43 1.88
CA HIS A 376 6.71 -24.58 2.20
C HIS A 376 6.28 -24.70 3.67
N ARG A 377 6.27 -25.92 4.23
CA ARG A 377 5.97 -26.12 5.67
C ARG A 377 7.04 -25.45 6.54
N VAL A 378 8.30 -25.50 6.14
CA VAL A 378 9.39 -24.79 6.84
C VAL A 378 9.17 -23.28 6.80
N GLU A 379 8.80 -22.71 5.66
CA GLU A 379 8.46 -21.27 5.56
C GLU A 379 7.33 -20.91 6.53
N LYS A 380 6.23 -21.68 6.57
CA LYS A 380 5.12 -21.43 7.49
C LYS A 380 5.52 -21.49 8.95
N LEU A 381 6.40 -22.42 9.34
CA LEU A 381 6.91 -22.53 10.72
C LEU A 381 7.78 -21.33 11.10
N VAL A 382 8.63 -20.85 10.18
CA VAL A 382 9.40 -19.62 10.38
C VAL A 382 8.48 -18.41 10.49
N HIS A 383 7.43 -18.33 9.66
CA HIS A 383 6.43 -17.26 9.76
C HIS A 383 5.66 -17.31 11.08
N ALA A 384 5.37 -18.51 11.61
CA ALA A 384 4.71 -18.69 12.91
C ALA A 384 5.62 -18.27 14.07
N GLU A 385 6.90 -18.67 14.04
CA GLU A 385 7.88 -18.23 15.05
C GLU A 385 8.06 -16.72 15.08
N LEU A 386 8.08 -16.08 13.91
CA LEU A 386 8.32 -14.64 13.77
C LEU A 386 7.03 -13.82 13.61
N MET A 387 5.87 -14.38 13.96
CA MET A 387 4.57 -13.75 13.67
C MET A 387 4.41 -12.37 14.31
N GLU A 388 5.01 -12.15 15.49
CA GLU A 388 5.01 -10.86 16.21
C GLU A 388 5.94 -9.81 15.60
N HIS A 389 6.66 -10.16 14.54
CA HIS A 389 7.48 -9.23 13.75
C HIS A 389 6.94 -9.07 12.33
N ARG A 390 5.82 -9.73 12.00
CA ARG A 390 5.28 -9.78 10.65
C ARG A 390 4.68 -8.43 10.26
N VAL A 391 5.01 -7.96 9.06
CA VAL A 391 4.48 -6.70 8.51
C VAL A 391 3.77 -6.94 7.18
N ARG A 392 2.61 -6.31 7.01
CA ARG A 392 1.87 -6.30 5.76
C ARG A 392 2.27 -5.06 4.96
N ILE A 393 2.72 -5.25 3.74
CA ILE A 393 3.19 -4.16 2.87
C ILE A 393 2.37 -4.15 1.59
N TYR A 394 1.86 -2.98 1.20
CA TYR A 394 1.33 -2.79 -0.14
C TYR A 394 2.44 -2.39 -1.10
N CYS A 395 2.66 -3.17 -2.15
CA CYS A 395 3.57 -2.79 -3.22
C CYS A 395 2.77 -2.23 -4.40
N GLU A 396 2.85 -0.92 -4.60
CA GLU A 396 2.21 -0.24 -5.74
C GLU A 396 2.71 -0.77 -7.10
N ARG A 397 3.99 -1.15 -7.17
CA ARG A 397 4.61 -1.63 -8.41
C ARG A 397 4.03 -2.95 -8.88
N CYS A 398 3.99 -3.93 -7.98
CA CYS A 398 3.44 -5.24 -8.31
C CYS A 398 1.92 -5.30 -8.11
N GLY A 399 1.33 -4.32 -7.43
CA GLY A 399 -0.10 -4.20 -7.13
C GLY A 399 -0.61 -5.31 -6.21
N LYS A 400 0.22 -5.77 -5.26
CA LYS A 400 -0.14 -6.85 -4.32
C LYS A 400 0.22 -6.44 -2.89
N GLN A 401 -0.51 -7.03 -1.96
CA GLN A 401 -0.14 -7.05 -0.56
C GLN A 401 0.86 -8.19 -0.32
N HIS A 402 2.04 -7.85 0.18
CA HIS A 402 3.04 -8.80 0.64
C HIS A 402 2.85 -9.05 2.12
N ILE A 403 2.73 -10.31 2.49
CA ILE A 403 2.57 -10.75 3.89
C ILE A 403 3.81 -11.50 4.37
N GLU A 404 4.85 -11.63 3.55
CA GLU A 404 6.04 -12.42 3.88
C GLU A 404 7.22 -11.54 4.31
N TRP A 405 6.95 -10.34 4.81
CA TRP A 405 7.97 -9.41 5.32
C TRP A 405 7.93 -9.34 6.84
N PHE A 406 9.10 -9.17 7.44
CA PHE A 406 9.30 -9.18 8.89
C PHE A 406 10.22 -8.03 9.31
N GLU A 407 9.85 -7.30 10.35
CA GLU A 407 10.71 -6.31 11.00
C GLU A 407 11.53 -6.98 12.10
N ALA A 408 12.58 -7.68 11.69
CA ALA A 408 13.45 -8.47 12.58
C ALA A 408 14.92 -8.39 12.13
N PRO A 409 15.88 -8.53 13.06
CA PRO A 409 17.29 -8.60 12.70
C PRO A 409 17.59 -9.80 11.79
N GLU A 410 18.51 -9.62 10.83
CA GLU A 410 18.96 -10.67 9.92
C GLU A 410 19.36 -11.96 10.65
N ALA A 411 20.15 -11.84 11.72
CA ALA A 411 20.63 -12.99 12.49
C ALA A 411 19.48 -13.83 13.05
N VAL A 412 18.40 -13.20 13.53
CA VAL A 412 17.22 -13.89 14.05
C VAL A 412 16.51 -14.66 12.92
N VAL A 413 16.30 -14.02 11.77
CA VAL A 413 15.66 -14.66 10.61
C VAL A 413 16.47 -15.86 10.11
N ILE A 414 17.79 -15.71 9.99
CA ILE A 414 18.68 -16.79 9.54
C ILE A 414 18.69 -17.94 10.55
N ALA A 415 18.72 -17.65 11.85
CA ALA A 415 18.65 -18.67 12.89
C ALA A 415 17.35 -19.48 12.78
N SER A 416 16.19 -18.83 12.66
CA SER A 416 14.90 -19.50 12.48
C SER A 416 14.88 -20.36 11.21
N LEU A 417 15.37 -19.86 10.08
CA LEU A 417 15.47 -20.62 8.82
C LEU A 417 16.31 -21.88 8.96
N LYS A 418 17.51 -21.78 9.56
CA LYS A 418 18.41 -22.91 9.79
C LYS A 418 17.80 -23.94 10.74
N LYS A 419 17.22 -23.47 11.84
CA LYS A 419 16.58 -24.27 12.89
C LYS A 419 15.47 -25.17 12.34
N TRP A 420 14.52 -24.58 11.61
CA TRP A 420 13.41 -25.34 11.04
C TRP A 420 13.85 -26.21 9.85
N SER A 421 14.85 -25.78 9.07
CA SER A 421 15.43 -26.63 8.02
C SER A 421 16.09 -27.89 8.60
N LEU A 422 16.85 -27.74 9.69
CA LEU A 422 17.50 -28.87 10.38
C LEU A 422 16.47 -29.84 10.93
N TRP A 423 15.43 -29.34 11.59
CA TRP A 423 14.35 -30.18 12.10
C TRP A 423 13.65 -30.95 10.97
N MET A 424 13.36 -30.28 9.85
CA MET A 424 12.70 -30.90 8.71
C MET A 424 13.55 -31.96 8.03
N ALA A 425 14.88 -31.80 8.01
CA ALA A 425 15.81 -32.83 7.54
C ALA A 425 15.73 -34.12 8.38
N GLY A 426 15.31 -34.04 9.64
CA GLY A 426 15.02 -35.18 10.52
C GLY A 426 13.72 -35.93 10.18
N LYS A 427 13.05 -35.58 9.06
CA LYS A 427 11.82 -36.18 8.54
C LYS A 427 10.74 -36.30 9.63
N PRO A 428 10.18 -35.18 10.11
CA PRO A 428 9.25 -35.19 11.24
C PRO A 428 7.86 -35.73 10.92
N TYR A 429 7.52 -35.83 9.64
CA TYR A 429 6.23 -36.33 9.16
C TYR A 429 6.31 -37.80 8.72
N GLU A 430 5.17 -38.48 8.78
CA GLU A 430 4.96 -39.85 8.30
C GLU A 430 3.60 -39.97 7.61
N GLU A 431 3.54 -40.82 6.58
CA GLU A 431 2.30 -41.11 5.88
C GLU A 431 1.45 -42.11 6.68
N LYS A 432 0.18 -41.79 6.90
CA LYS A 432 -0.85 -42.66 7.48
C LYS A 432 -2.12 -42.53 6.69
N HIS A 433 -2.63 -43.63 6.16
CA HIS A 433 -3.88 -43.66 5.39
C HIS A 433 -3.92 -42.64 4.23
N SER A 434 -2.79 -42.42 3.54
CA SER A 434 -2.61 -41.43 2.45
C SER A 434 -2.51 -39.96 2.88
N ASP A 435 -2.49 -39.69 4.19
CA ASP A 435 -2.31 -38.35 4.75
C ASP A 435 -0.98 -38.25 5.52
N TRP A 436 -0.30 -37.12 5.40
CA TRP A 436 0.99 -36.89 6.03
C TRP A 436 0.83 -36.22 7.39
N HIS A 437 1.16 -36.97 8.44
CA HIS A 437 0.95 -36.59 9.83
C HIS A 437 2.28 -36.33 10.53
N LEU A 438 2.28 -35.42 11.51
CA LEU A 438 3.41 -35.26 12.40
C LEU A 438 3.59 -36.53 13.26
N LYS A 439 4.82 -37.05 13.34
CA LYS A 439 5.13 -38.23 14.16
C LYS A 439 4.86 -37.94 15.64
N GLU A 440 4.36 -38.95 16.34
CA GLU A 440 3.93 -38.84 17.75
C GLU A 440 5.04 -38.34 18.69
N LYS A 441 6.29 -38.75 18.45
CA LYS A 441 7.43 -38.28 19.24
C LYS A 441 7.64 -36.76 19.15
N TYR A 442 7.31 -36.12 18.02
CA TYR A 442 7.45 -34.68 17.86
C TYR A 442 6.22 -33.94 18.40
N LYS A 443 5.02 -34.51 18.30
CA LYS A 443 3.82 -34.00 18.98
C LYS A 443 4.06 -33.83 20.48
N LYS A 444 4.64 -34.86 21.13
CA LYS A 444 4.99 -34.80 22.56
C LYS A 444 5.99 -33.68 22.89
N ARG A 445 7.00 -33.47 22.04
CA ARG A 445 7.99 -32.40 22.25
C ARG A 445 7.39 -31.00 22.09
N LEU A 446 6.40 -30.82 21.20
CA LEU A 446 5.70 -29.54 21.00
C LEU A 446 4.73 -29.15 22.14
N HIS A 447 4.58 -29.99 23.16
CA HIS A 447 3.90 -29.59 24.39
C HIS A 447 4.63 -28.43 25.07
N ASN A 448 5.97 -28.44 25.04
CA ASN A 448 6.83 -27.33 25.48
C ASN A 448 7.58 -26.75 24.28
N VAL A 449 6.94 -25.81 23.56
CA VAL A 449 7.50 -25.22 22.34
C VAL A 449 8.81 -24.47 22.62
N GLU A 450 8.92 -23.78 23.75
CA GLU A 450 10.13 -23.01 24.10
C GLU A 450 11.36 -23.92 24.27
N GLU A 451 11.22 -24.99 25.05
CA GLU A 451 12.26 -26.00 25.21
C GLU A 451 12.58 -26.68 23.88
N PHE A 452 11.56 -27.00 23.10
CA PHE A 452 11.74 -27.57 21.76
C PHE A 452 12.55 -26.65 20.83
N LEU A 453 12.27 -25.35 20.80
CA LEU A 453 13.02 -24.38 20.00
C LEU A 453 14.46 -24.25 20.48
N LYS A 454 14.69 -24.30 21.79
CA LYS A 454 16.03 -24.29 22.39
C LYS A 454 16.84 -25.52 21.96
N ASP A 455 16.27 -26.71 22.05
CA ASP A 455 16.91 -27.96 21.60
C ASP A 455 17.32 -27.88 20.12
N LEU A 456 16.45 -27.32 19.27
CA LEU A 456 16.75 -27.18 17.86
C LEU A 456 17.88 -26.18 17.61
N GLN A 457 17.93 -25.10 18.38
CA GLN A 457 18.99 -24.10 18.29
C GLN A 457 20.34 -24.71 18.68
N GLU A 458 20.42 -25.44 19.80
CA GLU A 458 21.62 -26.18 20.22
C GLU A 458 22.06 -27.19 19.15
N GLY A 459 21.10 -27.85 18.49
CA GLY A 459 21.38 -28.77 17.38
C GLY A 459 21.99 -28.08 16.15
N VAL A 460 21.59 -26.84 15.84
CA VAL A 460 22.19 -26.04 14.75
C VAL A 460 23.64 -25.68 15.11
N GLU A 461 23.88 -25.20 16.32
CA GLU A 461 25.21 -24.82 16.80
C GLU A 461 26.18 -26.01 16.76
N ALA A 462 25.73 -27.18 17.21
CA ALA A 462 26.51 -28.42 17.12
C ALA A 462 26.84 -28.80 15.67
N ALA A 463 25.88 -28.68 14.75
CA ALA A 463 26.10 -28.99 13.33
C ALA A 463 27.05 -28.01 12.63
N GLU A 464 27.08 -26.75 13.07
CA GLU A 464 28.01 -25.74 12.54
C GLU A 464 29.44 -25.93 13.05
N LEU A 465 29.60 -26.30 14.34
CA LEU A 465 30.91 -26.65 14.91
C LEU A 465 31.56 -27.79 14.12
N VAL A 466 30.81 -28.85 13.81
CA VAL A 466 31.32 -30.00 13.05
C VAL A 466 31.80 -29.60 11.65
N LYS A 467 31.14 -28.64 11.00
CA LYS A 467 31.54 -28.11 9.68
C LYS A 467 32.77 -27.22 9.71
N GLN A 468 33.08 -26.59 10.84
CA GLN A 468 34.27 -25.76 11.00
C GLN A 468 35.52 -26.59 11.30
N THR A 469 35.33 -27.79 11.86
CA THR A 469 36.41 -28.72 12.20
C THR A 469 36.69 -29.77 11.12
N SER A 470 35.90 -29.80 10.04
CA SER A 470 36.02 -30.70 8.88
C SER A 470 36.47 -29.92 7.66
#